data_AF-X1GPM4-F1
#
_entry.id   AF-X1GPM4-F1
#
_cell.length_a   1.000
_cell.length_b   1.000
_cell.length_c   1.000
_cell.angle_alpha   90.00
_cell.angle_beta   90.00
_cell.angle_gamma   90.00
#
_symmetry.space_group_name_H-M   'P 1'
#
loop_
_entity.id
_entity.type
_entity.pdbx_description
1 polymer ?
#
loop_
_entity_poly.entity_id
_entity_poly.type
_entity_poly.pdbx_seq_one_letter_code
_entity_poly.pdbx_strand_id
1 'polypeptide(L)'
;VMSIFVLIIVLGVLYVAAHVFPGFIEFLQSLTPHVPRVPQWAVSAGGVSTNPWEELLPLLGWGAGGFASQVWYTYWVLGAGYGAAAGRGYGKPADVSMLKNMPRAVAEKIKGWCRVLYVDATLAMIIGIVVTGAFLIAGAGILRPAQIAPQGEQVAIELSKLFSSRWGSVGGFLFLLTGTAALISTQVGQLAGWPRLLADSFRICIPGFDKKFSWKTQFRFFLIFFLCANMVIVFLFKGKPVFLIQFSAILDGVLLTPLQALWVAVGLFVEGRIQA
;
A
#
# COMPACT_ATOMS: atom_id res chain seq x y z
N VAL A 1 5.46 12.05 -15.87
CA VAL A 1 4.28 11.44 -16.54
C VAL A 1 3.37 10.72 -15.55
N MET A 2 3.81 9.71 -14.81
CA MET A 2 2.94 8.99 -13.84
C MET A 2 2.33 9.89 -12.75
N SER A 3 3.12 10.79 -12.14
CA SER A 3 2.61 11.72 -11.12
C SER A 3 1.51 12.67 -11.65
N ILE A 4 1.50 12.96 -12.95
CA ILE A 4 0.46 13.79 -13.57
C ILE A 4 -0.84 13.00 -13.66
N PHE A 5 -0.81 11.73 -14.06
CA PHE A 5 -1.99 10.87 -14.08
C PHE A 5 -2.55 10.63 -12.68
N VAL A 6 -1.67 10.44 -11.69
CA VAL A 6 -2.07 10.35 -10.27
C VAL A 6 -2.72 11.66 -9.80
N LEU A 7 -2.17 12.81 -10.18
CA LEU A 7 -2.78 14.09 -9.84
C LEU A 7 -4.17 14.26 -10.49
N ILE A 8 -4.32 13.86 -11.76
CA ILE A 8 -5.61 13.93 -12.48
C ILE A 8 -6.67 13.07 -11.77
N ILE A 9 -6.35 11.84 -11.40
CA ILE A 9 -7.33 10.97 -10.70
C ILE A 9 -7.66 11.51 -9.31
N VAL A 10 -6.68 12.05 -8.59
CA VAL A 10 -6.90 12.69 -7.28
C VAL A 10 -7.82 13.90 -7.39
N LEU A 11 -7.57 14.79 -8.35
CA LEU A 11 -8.44 15.95 -8.58
C LEU A 11 -9.84 15.53 -9.03
N GLY A 12 -9.92 14.52 -9.91
CA GLY A 12 -11.18 13.97 -10.39
C GLY A 12 -12.03 13.38 -9.26
N VAL A 13 -11.44 12.56 -8.39
CA VAL A 13 -12.18 11.96 -7.26
C VAL A 13 -12.57 13.02 -6.23
N LEU A 14 -11.71 14.01 -5.95
CA LEU A 14 -12.03 15.11 -5.05
C LEU A 14 -13.21 15.94 -5.58
N TYR A 15 -13.21 16.24 -6.87
CA TYR A 15 -14.35 16.90 -7.51
C TYR A 15 -15.62 16.09 -7.33
N VAL A 16 -15.59 14.79 -7.63
CA VAL A 16 -16.79 13.95 -7.53
C VAL A 16 -17.29 13.86 -6.09
N ALA A 17 -16.38 13.62 -5.14
CA ALA A 17 -16.71 13.56 -3.71
C ALA A 17 -17.36 14.85 -3.22
N ALA A 18 -16.91 16.02 -3.69
CA ALA A 18 -17.53 17.30 -3.37
C ALA A 18 -18.97 17.44 -3.92
N HIS A 19 -19.25 16.88 -5.10
CA HIS A 19 -20.58 16.95 -5.73
C HIS A 19 -21.59 15.96 -5.13
N VAL A 20 -21.12 14.85 -4.57
CA VAL A 20 -21.97 13.84 -3.92
C VAL A 20 -21.84 13.84 -2.40
N PHE A 21 -21.29 14.93 -1.83
CA PHE A 21 -21.04 15.03 -0.41
C PHE A 21 -22.35 14.95 0.38
N PRO A 22 -22.46 14.05 1.39
CA PRO A 22 -23.72 13.83 2.12
C PRO A 22 -24.09 14.99 3.09
N GLY A 23 -23.23 16.01 3.18
CA GLY A 23 -23.36 17.08 4.16
C GLY A 23 -22.54 16.80 5.42
N PHE A 24 -22.24 17.88 6.16
CA PHE A 24 -21.25 17.84 7.24
C PHE A 24 -21.71 17.01 8.44
N ILE A 25 -23.01 17.02 8.76
CA ILE A 25 -23.55 16.26 9.90
C ILE A 25 -23.46 14.75 9.65
N GLU A 26 -23.91 14.27 8.49
CA GLU A 26 -23.83 12.85 8.13
C GLU A 26 -22.37 12.38 8.04
N PHE A 27 -21.49 13.22 7.49
CA PHE A 27 -20.05 12.96 7.49
C PHE A 27 -19.50 12.80 8.92
N LEU A 28 -19.78 13.71 9.84
CA LEU A 28 -19.32 13.59 11.23
C LEU A 28 -19.91 12.36 11.94
N GLN A 29 -21.18 12.03 11.69
CA GLN A 29 -21.78 10.80 12.22
C GLN A 29 -21.06 9.55 11.72
N SER A 30 -20.61 9.54 10.46
CA SER A 30 -19.85 8.42 9.90
C SER A 30 -18.48 8.20 10.53
N LEU A 31 -17.93 9.19 11.24
CA LEU A 31 -16.67 9.06 11.97
C LEU A 31 -16.84 8.39 13.35
N THR A 32 -18.08 8.11 13.77
CA THR A 32 -18.33 7.38 15.01
C THR A 32 -17.96 5.90 14.85
N PRO A 33 -17.21 5.31 15.81
CA PRO A 33 -16.84 3.90 15.73
C PRO A 33 -18.08 3.00 15.80
N HIS A 34 -18.53 2.52 14.66
CA HIS A 34 -19.64 1.59 14.53
C HIS A 34 -19.42 0.71 13.31
N VAL A 35 -19.76 -0.58 13.43
CA VAL A 35 -19.73 -1.53 12.32
C VAL A 35 -21.09 -1.45 11.60
N PRO A 36 -21.15 -0.88 10.38
CA PRO A 36 -22.42 -0.75 9.67
C PRO A 36 -22.98 -2.11 9.27
N ARG A 37 -24.31 -2.21 9.19
CA ARG A 37 -24.98 -3.38 8.61
C ARG A 37 -24.88 -3.33 7.09
N VAL A 38 -24.71 -4.50 6.46
CA VAL A 38 -24.75 -4.61 5.00
C VAL A 38 -26.18 -4.30 4.51
N PRO A 39 -26.36 -3.36 3.56
CA PRO A 39 -27.68 -3.02 3.05
C PRO A 39 -28.39 -4.21 2.40
N GLN A 40 -29.71 -4.35 2.63
CA GLN A 40 -30.49 -5.46 2.06
C GLN A 40 -30.41 -5.53 0.53
N TRP A 41 -30.41 -4.38 -0.15
CA TRP A 41 -30.29 -4.33 -1.61
C TRP A 41 -28.99 -4.97 -2.13
N ALA A 42 -27.89 -4.81 -1.39
CA ALA A 42 -26.58 -5.36 -1.76
C ALA A 42 -26.55 -6.88 -1.54
N VAL A 43 -27.15 -7.36 -0.46
CA VAL A 43 -27.32 -8.79 -0.20
C VAL A 43 -28.20 -9.43 -1.27
N SER A 44 -29.31 -8.78 -1.66
CA SER A 44 -30.23 -9.29 -2.67
C SER A 44 -29.68 -9.27 -4.09
N ALA A 45 -28.74 -8.37 -4.39
CA ALA A 45 -28.05 -8.34 -5.68
C ALA A 45 -27.13 -9.56 -5.89
N GLY A 46 -26.87 -10.34 -4.82
CA GLY A 46 -25.98 -11.50 -4.82
C GLY A 46 -24.50 -11.10 -4.75
N GLY A 47 -23.64 -11.98 -4.24
CA GLY A 47 -22.18 -11.81 -4.27
C GLY A 47 -21.56 -10.89 -3.21
N VAL A 48 -22.37 -10.34 -2.30
CA VAL A 48 -21.90 -9.60 -1.11
C VAL A 48 -22.27 -10.41 0.15
N SER A 49 -21.31 -10.59 1.05
CA SER A 49 -21.55 -11.29 2.33
C SER A 49 -22.46 -10.48 3.25
N THR A 50 -23.24 -11.16 4.09
CA THR A 50 -24.01 -10.51 5.16
C THR A 50 -23.12 -10.06 6.32
N ASN A 51 -21.88 -10.56 6.38
CA ASN A 51 -20.89 -10.19 7.38
C ASN A 51 -20.10 -8.95 6.92
N PRO A 52 -20.29 -7.77 7.54
CA PRO A 52 -19.60 -6.55 7.14
C PRO A 52 -18.07 -6.64 7.32
N TRP A 53 -17.58 -7.53 8.19
CA TRP A 53 -16.14 -7.71 8.41
C TRP A 53 -15.39 -8.26 7.20
N GLU A 54 -16.06 -8.97 6.29
CA GLU A 54 -15.43 -9.47 5.07
C GLU A 54 -14.95 -8.35 4.15
N GLU A 55 -15.61 -7.19 4.19
CA GLU A 55 -15.20 -5.99 3.46
C GLU A 55 -14.31 -5.07 4.32
N LEU A 56 -14.63 -4.92 5.61
CA LEU A 56 -13.89 -4.01 6.49
C LEU A 56 -12.46 -4.49 6.79
N LEU A 57 -12.23 -5.79 7.01
CA LEU A 57 -10.90 -6.30 7.38
C LEU A 57 -9.86 -6.09 6.27
N PRO A 58 -10.13 -6.41 4.99
CA PRO A 58 -9.22 -6.07 3.89
C PRO A 58 -8.89 -4.57 3.82
N LEU A 59 -9.91 -3.71 3.96
CA LEU A 59 -9.72 -2.25 3.91
C LEU A 59 -8.84 -1.76 5.07
N LEU A 60 -9.04 -2.30 6.29
CA LEU A 60 -8.19 -1.99 7.44
C LEU A 60 -6.77 -2.49 7.25
N GLY A 61 -6.60 -3.70 6.70
CA GLY A 61 -5.28 -4.29 6.45
C GLY A 61 -4.41 -3.43 5.52
N TRP A 62 -4.98 -2.93 4.43
CA TRP A 62 -4.24 -2.11 3.47
C TRP A 62 -4.32 -0.60 3.71
N GLY A 63 -5.21 -0.13 4.59
CA GLY A 63 -5.29 1.29 4.96
C GLY A 63 -3.96 1.85 5.49
N ALA A 64 -3.10 1.01 6.06
CA ALA A 64 -1.76 1.35 6.51
C ALA A 64 -0.64 0.90 5.55
N GLY A 65 -0.96 0.57 4.30
CA GLY A 65 -0.04 0.06 3.28
C GLY A 65 0.43 -1.39 3.50
N GLY A 66 -0.08 -2.07 4.53
CA GLY A 66 0.32 -3.43 4.90
C GLY A 66 1.77 -3.57 5.36
N PHE A 67 2.15 -4.80 5.70
CA PHE A 67 3.47 -5.16 6.25
C PHE A 67 4.61 -4.68 5.34
N ALA A 68 4.57 -5.06 4.07
CA ALA A 68 5.74 -4.92 3.21
C ALA A 68 6.08 -3.46 2.89
N SER A 69 5.08 -2.60 2.72
CA SER A 69 5.31 -1.19 2.37
C SER A 69 6.03 -0.40 3.47
N GLN A 70 5.74 -0.72 4.74
CA GLN A 70 6.41 -0.11 5.89
C GLN A 70 7.90 -0.40 5.87
N VAL A 71 8.27 -1.63 5.51
CA VAL A 71 9.67 -2.03 5.36
C VAL A 71 10.28 -1.41 4.10
N TRP A 72 9.55 -1.35 2.98
CA TRP A 72 10.09 -0.83 1.72
C TRP A 72 10.53 0.62 1.78
N TYR A 73 9.87 1.43 2.60
CA TYR A 73 10.28 2.82 2.76
C TYR A 73 11.73 2.94 3.22
N THR A 74 12.22 2.00 4.05
CA THR A 74 13.65 1.96 4.43
C THR A 74 14.57 1.73 3.23
N TYR A 75 14.16 0.93 2.24
CA TYR A 75 14.92 0.76 1.01
C TYR A 75 14.90 2.02 0.13
N TRP A 76 13.82 2.80 0.11
CA TRP A 76 13.80 4.09 -0.59
C TRP A 76 14.77 5.09 0.04
N VAL A 77 14.80 5.15 1.37
CA VAL A 77 15.78 5.96 2.13
C VAL A 77 17.21 5.50 1.83
N LEU A 78 17.45 4.19 1.80
CA LEU A 78 18.76 3.62 1.45
C LEU A 78 19.19 3.99 0.03
N GLY A 79 18.27 3.88 -0.93
CA GLY A 79 18.51 4.21 -2.33
C GLY A 79 18.76 5.68 -2.59
N ALA A 80 18.03 6.56 -1.90
CA ALA A 80 18.19 8.00 -1.99
C ALA A 80 19.46 8.51 -1.28
N GLY A 81 20.09 7.67 -0.45
CA GLY A 81 21.31 8.02 0.28
C GLY A 81 21.05 9.04 1.41
N TYR A 82 19.85 9.04 1.99
CA TYR A 82 19.50 9.97 3.06
C TYR A 82 20.20 9.61 4.39
N GLY A 83 20.66 10.63 5.11
CA GLY A 83 21.28 10.46 6.43
C GLY A 83 22.42 9.45 6.43
N ALA A 84 22.31 8.41 7.27
CA ALA A 84 23.32 7.35 7.40
C ALA A 84 23.41 6.41 6.17
N ALA A 85 22.51 6.54 5.20
CA ALA A 85 22.53 5.73 3.98
C ALA A 85 23.49 6.24 2.89
N ALA A 86 23.98 7.47 3.02
CA ALA A 86 24.85 8.10 2.02
C ALA A 86 26.05 7.19 1.67
N GLY A 87 26.27 6.93 0.38
CA GLY A 87 27.39 6.12 -0.12
C GLY A 87 27.30 4.61 0.14
N ARG A 88 26.27 4.13 0.84
CA ARG A 88 26.10 2.69 1.10
C ARG A 88 25.55 1.94 -0.10
N GLY A 89 24.45 2.43 -0.67
CA GLY A 89 23.69 1.74 -1.71
C GLY A 89 23.01 0.48 -1.16
N TYR A 90 22.56 -0.40 -2.05
CA TYR A 90 21.83 -1.62 -1.69
C TYR A 90 22.75 -2.83 -1.49
N GLY A 91 22.28 -3.82 -0.72
CA GLY A 91 22.96 -5.11 -0.59
C GLY A 91 24.26 -5.04 0.20
N LYS A 92 24.42 -4.06 1.09
CA LYS A 92 25.54 -3.98 2.05
C LYS A 92 25.01 -4.07 3.48
N PRO A 93 25.64 -4.84 4.38
CA PRO A 93 25.21 -4.89 5.77
C PRO A 93 25.40 -3.52 6.44
N ALA A 94 24.70 -3.29 7.54
CA ALA A 94 24.97 -2.13 8.36
C ALA A 94 26.40 -2.20 8.91
N ASP A 95 27.16 -1.11 8.81
CA ASP A 95 28.43 -0.96 9.52
C ASP A 95 28.15 -0.74 11.02
N VAL A 96 28.12 -1.85 11.76
CA VAL A 96 27.82 -1.88 13.20
C VAL A 96 28.90 -1.13 13.99
N SER A 97 30.16 -1.22 13.57
CA SER A 97 31.27 -0.53 14.24
C SER A 97 31.16 0.98 14.11
N MET A 98 30.79 1.49 12.94
CA MET A 98 30.52 2.92 12.76
C MET A 98 29.32 3.38 13.59
N LEU A 99 28.23 2.60 13.60
CA LEU A 99 27.03 2.94 14.37
C LEU A 99 27.32 2.98 15.88
N LYS A 100 28.09 2.01 16.40
CA LYS A 100 28.45 1.92 17.82
C LYS A 100 29.35 3.08 18.27
N ASN A 101 30.26 3.53 17.41
CA ASN A 101 31.25 4.56 17.72
C ASN A 101 30.90 5.93 17.12
N MET A 102 29.65 6.13 16.70
CA MET A 102 29.23 7.36 16.03
C MET A 102 29.35 8.57 16.97
N PRO A 103 30.11 9.62 16.61
CA PRO A 103 30.18 10.82 17.43
C PRO A 103 28.81 11.49 17.56
N ARG A 104 28.51 12.02 18.74
CA ARG A 104 27.22 12.69 19.00
C ARG A 104 26.90 13.79 17.98
N ALA A 105 27.90 14.57 17.58
CA ALA A 105 27.72 15.62 16.57
C ALA A 105 27.25 15.08 15.21
N VAL A 106 27.75 13.90 14.81
CA VAL A 106 27.32 13.21 13.58
C VAL A 106 25.90 12.66 13.74
N ALA A 107 25.59 12.07 14.91
CA ALA A 107 24.26 11.57 15.21
C ALA A 107 23.19 12.67 15.17
N GLU A 108 23.45 13.85 15.75
CA GLU A 108 22.53 14.99 15.69
C GLU A 108 22.32 15.51 14.26
N LYS A 109 23.38 15.49 13.43
CA LYS A 109 23.25 15.84 12.00
C LYS A 109 22.38 14.84 11.25
N ILE A 110 22.54 13.54 11.52
CA ILE A 110 21.71 12.49 10.91
C ILE A 110 20.26 12.59 11.40
N LYS A 111 20.04 12.88 12.69
CA LYS A 111 18.70 13.06 13.27
C LYS A 111 17.89 14.15 12.57
N GLY A 112 18.53 15.17 12.00
CA GLY A 112 17.88 16.16 11.13
C GLY A 112 17.11 15.52 9.95
N TRP A 113 17.60 14.41 9.40
CA TRP A 113 16.91 13.67 8.34
C TRP A 113 15.63 13.00 8.83
N CYS A 114 15.55 12.59 10.10
CA CYS A 114 14.32 12.03 10.65
C CYS A 114 13.16 13.04 10.55
N ARG A 115 13.44 14.34 10.72
CA ARG A 115 12.41 15.39 10.54
C ARG A 115 11.87 15.41 9.11
N VAL A 116 12.75 15.27 8.11
CA VAL A 116 12.34 15.19 6.69
C VAL A 116 11.48 13.97 6.45
N LEU A 117 11.89 12.80 6.98
CA LEU A 117 11.12 11.56 6.86
C LEU A 117 9.76 11.66 7.55
N TYR A 118 9.67 12.28 8.73
CA TYR A 118 8.40 12.48 9.41
C TYR A 118 7.46 13.40 8.62
N VAL A 119 7.97 14.48 8.04
CA VAL A 119 7.17 15.36 7.18
C VAL A 119 6.70 14.62 5.94
N ASP A 120 7.59 13.90 5.25
CA ASP A 120 7.25 13.13 4.05
C ASP A 120 6.17 12.06 4.34
N ALA A 121 6.38 11.24 5.38
CA ALA A 121 5.44 10.22 5.78
C ALA A 121 4.09 10.80 6.25
N THR A 122 4.11 11.92 6.98
CA THR A 122 2.88 12.58 7.46
C THR A 122 2.09 13.16 6.29
N LEU A 123 2.75 13.82 5.34
CA LEU A 123 2.09 14.34 4.14
C LEU A 123 1.52 13.21 3.29
N ALA A 124 2.28 12.12 3.08
CA ALA A 124 1.81 10.95 2.37
C ALA A 124 0.58 10.32 3.05
N MET A 125 0.59 10.21 4.38
CA MET A 125 -0.55 9.71 5.16
C MET A 125 -1.77 10.62 5.02
N ILE A 126 -1.63 11.94 5.16
CA ILE A 126 -2.73 12.90 5.03
C ILE A 126 -3.34 12.81 3.62
N ILE A 127 -2.50 12.82 2.58
CA ILE A 127 -2.95 12.67 1.20
C ILE A 127 -3.68 11.34 1.03
N GLY A 128 -3.12 10.24 1.55
CA GLY A 128 -3.73 8.91 1.51
C GLY A 128 -5.12 8.88 2.15
N ILE A 129 -5.27 9.44 3.35
CA ILE A 129 -6.56 9.51 4.07
C ILE A 129 -7.56 10.35 3.28
N VAL A 130 -7.18 11.53 2.80
CA VAL A 130 -8.06 12.43 2.06
C VAL A 130 -8.53 11.79 0.75
N VAL A 131 -7.62 11.21 -0.02
CA VAL A 131 -7.94 10.58 -1.30
C VAL A 131 -8.79 9.32 -1.10
N THR A 132 -8.46 8.48 -0.10
CA THR A 132 -9.25 7.29 0.23
C THR A 132 -10.65 7.67 0.70
N GLY A 133 -10.76 8.69 1.55
CA GLY A 133 -12.05 9.24 1.97
C GLY A 133 -12.87 9.79 0.79
N ALA A 134 -12.22 10.47 -0.15
CA ALA A 134 -12.89 10.95 -1.37
C ALA A 134 -13.40 9.78 -2.23
N PHE A 135 -12.64 8.70 -2.40
CA PHE A 135 -13.11 7.49 -3.09
C PHE A 135 -14.28 6.83 -2.35
N LEU A 136 -14.25 6.79 -1.03
CA LEU A 136 -15.35 6.25 -0.22
C LEU A 136 -16.64 7.08 -0.39
N ILE A 137 -16.54 8.41 -0.28
CA ILE A 137 -17.67 9.33 -0.46
C ILE A 137 -18.20 9.25 -1.91
N ALA A 138 -17.32 9.27 -2.90
CA ALA A 138 -17.69 9.16 -4.31
C ALA A 138 -18.38 7.83 -4.60
N GLY A 139 -17.83 6.72 -4.10
CA GLY A 139 -18.40 5.39 -4.23
C GLY A 139 -19.79 5.31 -3.59
N ALA A 140 -19.92 5.73 -2.33
CA ALA A 140 -21.20 5.73 -1.62
C ALA A 140 -22.25 6.63 -2.28
N GLY A 141 -21.88 7.85 -2.67
CA GLY A 141 -22.80 8.84 -3.25
C GLY A 141 -23.27 8.50 -4.67
N ILE A 142 -22.53 7.65 -5.39
CA ILE A 142 -22.89 7.25 -6.77
C ILE A 142 -23.49 5.84 -6.81
N LEU A 143 -22.83 4.85 -6.19
CA LEU A 143 -23.21 3.44 -6.30
C LEU A 143 -24.45 3.10 -5.47
N ARG A 144 -24.60 3.69 -4.27
CA ARG A 144 -25.73 3.39 -3.39
C ARG A 144 -27.07 3.82 -3.98
N PRO A 145 -27.25 5.04 -4.53
CA PRO A 145 -28.52 5.41 -5.18
C PRO A 145 -28.83 4.57 -6.42
N ALA A 146 -27.79 4.12 -7.13
CA ALA A 146 -27.93 3.24 -8.29
C ALA A 146 -28.15 1.77 -7.93
N GLN A 147 -27.99 1.39 -6.64
CA GLN A 147 -28.02 0.01 -6.15
C GLN A 147 -27.07 -0.92 -6.93
N ILE A 148 -25.90 -0.40 -7.30
CA ILE A 148 -24.86 -1.15 -8.03
C ILE A 148 -23.81 -1.61 -7.03
N ALA A 149 -23.56 -2.92 -7.00
CA ALA A 149 -22.45 -3.53 -6.26
C ALA A 149 -21.52 -4.23 -7.27
N PRO A 150 -20.49 -3.54 -7.78
CA PRO A 150 -19.62 -4.07 -8.82
C PRO A 150 -18.90 -5.34 -8.38
N GLN A 151 -18.82 -6.35 -9.25
CA GLN A 151 -18.20 -7.63 -8.93
C GLN A 151 -17.24 -8.12 -10.01
N GLY A 152 -16.26 -8.93 -9.56
CA GLY A 152 -15.33 -9.63 -10.43
C GLY A 152 -14.51 -8.71 -11.33
N GLU A 153 -14.43 -9.06 -12.61
CA GLU A 153 -13.60 -8.35 -13.60
C GLU A 153 -14.26 -7.06 -14.11
N GLN A 154 -15.57 -6.90 -13.89
CA GLN A 154 -16.33 -5.77 -14.42
C GLN A 154 -16.20 -4.50 -13.56
N VAL A 155 -15.60 -4.59 -12.37
CA VAL A 155 -15.48 -3.46 -11.43
C VAL A 155 -14.90 -2.22 -12.10
N ALA A 156 -13.78 -2.36 -12.82
CA ALA A 156 -13.14 -1.22 -13.49
C ALA A 156 -14.03 -0.61 -14.60
N ILE A 157 -14.74 -1.47 -15.34
CA ILE A 157 -15.60 -1.06 -16.45
C ILE A 157 -16.85 -0.38 -15.91
N GLU A 158 -17.50 -0.92 -14.88
CA GLU A 158 -18.66 -0.31 -14.24
C GLU A 158 -18.33 1.04 -13.62
N LEU A 159 -17.21 1.14 -12.91
CA LEU A 159 -16.74 2.43 -12.40
C LEU A 159 -16.48 3.43 -13.54
N SER A 160 -15.89 3.00 -14.66
CA SER A 160 -15.67 3.89 -15.82
C SER A 160 -16.97 4.41 -16.46
N LYS A 161 -18.06 3.64 -16.41
CA LYS A 161 -19.39 4.07 -16.91
C LYS A 161 -19.97 5.19 -16.04
N LEU A 162 -19.71 5.17 -14.74
CA LEU A 162 -20.12 6.24 -13.82
C LEU A 162 -19.41 7.55 -14.15
N PHE A 163 -18.11 7.49 -14.45
CA PHE A 163 -17.36 8.67 -14.89
C PHE A 163 -17.79 9.14 -16.28
N SER A 164 -18.13 8.22 -17.17
CA SER A 164 -18.64 8.53 -18.50
C SER A 164 -19.99 9.25 -18.48
N SER A 165 -20.88 8.89 -17.54
CA SER A 165 -22.20 9.52 -17.43
C SER A 165 -22.12 10.99 -16.98
N ARG A 166 -21.05 11.38 -16.30
CA ARG A 166 -20.83 12.75 -15.80
C ARG A 166 -19.99 13.61 -16.74
N TRP A 167 -18.99 13.04 -17.40
CA TRP A 167 -18.01 13.79 -18.21
C TRP A 167 -17.88 13.29 -19.65
N GLY A 168 -18.89 12.57 -20.14
CA GLY A 168 -18.88 11.97 -21.48
C GLY A 168 -17.80 10.91 -21.66
N SER A 169 -17.59 10.49 -22.91
CA SER A 169 -16.62 9.43 -23.25
C SER A 169 -15.19 9.72 -22.80
N VAL A 170 -14.80 11.01 -22.75
CA VAL A 170 -13.49 11.45 -22.27
C VAL A 170 -13.31 11.12 -20.79
N GLY A 171 -14.34 11.28 -19.95
CA GLY A 171 -14.29 10.94 -18.53
C GLY A 171 -14.04 9.47 -18.27
N GLY A 172 -14.75 8.59 -18.97
CA GLY A 172 -14.53 7.14 -18.88
C GLY A 172 -13.14 6.72 -19.33
N PHE A 173 -12.68 7.26 -20.46
CA PHE A 173 -11.32 7.00 -20.96
C PHE A 173 -10.24 7.45 -19.97
N LEU A 174 -10.36 8.66 -19.42
CA LEU A 174 -9.42 9.18 -18.44
C LEU A 174 -9.42 8.35 -17.15
N PHE A 175 -10.57 7.87 -16.69
CA PHE A 175 -10.64 6.97 -15.53
C PHE A 175 -9.88 5.67 -15.79
N LEU A 176 -10.11 5.02 -16.93
CA LEU A 176 -9.41 3.78 -17.28
C LEU A 176 -7.90 4.02 -17.43
N LEU A 177 -7.50 5.07 -18.14
CA LEU A 177 -6.08 5.39 -18.36
C LEU A 177 -5.35 5.70 -17.04
N THR A 178 -5.95 6.53 -16.18
CA THR A 178 -5.36 6.89 -14.88
C THR A 178 -5.38 5.72 -13.89
N GLY A 179 -6.45 4.93 -13.88
CA GLY A 179 -6.54 3.69 -13.11
C GLY A 179 -5.46 2.68 -13.52
N THR A 180 -5.26 2.48 -14.83
CA THR A 180 -4.17 1.64 -15.35
C THR A 180 -2.80 2.19 -14.94
N ALA A 181 -2.57 3.51 -15.07
CA ALA A 181 -1.32 4.13 -14.66
C ALA A 181 -1.04 3.94 -13.15
N ALA A 182 -2.07 4.09 -12.30
CA ALA A 182 -1.97 3.87 -10.87
C ALA A 182 -1.62 2.41 -10.53
N LEU A 183 -2.30 1.44 -11.17
CA LEU A 183 -2.01 0.01 -10.98
C LEU A 183 -0.60 -0.36 -11.41
N ILE A 184 -0.13 0.15 -12.56
CA ILE A 184 1.25 -0.06 -13.02
C ILE A 184 2.24 0.54 -12.03
N SER A 185 1.99 1.75 -11.53
CA SER A 185 2.85 2.39 -10.53
C SER A 185 2.98 1.55 -9.27
N THR A 186 1.87 1.01 -8.76
CA THR A 186 1.87 0.09 -7.62
C THR A 186 2.67 -1.17 -7.92
N GLN A 187 2.48 -1.79 -9.09
CA GLN A 187 3.24 -2.97 -9.50
C GLN A 187 4.75 -2.70 -9.60
N VAL A 188 5.15 -1.55 -10.14
CA VAL A 188 6.57 -1.14 -10.16
C VAL A 188 7.12 -1.01 -8.74
N GLY A 189 6.35 -0.43 -7.82
CA GLY A 189 6.69 -0.36 -6.40
C GLY A 189 6.89 -1.74 -5.78
N GLN A 190 5.97 -2.68 -6.01
CA GLN A 190 6.07 -4.05 -5.49
C GLN A 190 7.28 -4.80 -6.08
N LEU A 191 7.47 -4.75 -7.39
CA LEU A 191 8.60 -5.38 -8.09
C LEU A 191 9.95 -4.73 -7.74
N ALA A 192 9.94 -3.53 -7.19
CA ALA A 192 11.12 -2.90 -6.63
C ALA A 192 11.32 -3.27 -5.15
N GLY A 193 10.27 -3.22 -4.32
CA GLY A 193 10.36 -3.42 -2.87
C GLY A 193 10.61 -4.87 -2.48
N TRP A 194 9.77 -5.79 -2.94
CA TRP A 194 9.81 -7.20 -2.54
C TRP A 194 11.14 -7.89 -2.84
N PRO A 195 11.75 -7.75 -4.04
CA PRO A 195 13.05 -8.36 -4.30
C PRO A 195 14.17 -7.82 -3.42
N ARG A 196 14.10 -6.55 -3.00
CA ARG A 196 15.08 -5.96 -2.08
C ARG A 196 14.93 -6.55 -0.69
N LEU A 197 13.69 -6.62 -0.21
CA LEU A 197 13.35 -7.18 1.09
C LEU A 197 13.80 -8.64 1.19
N LEU A 198 13.41 -9.49 0.24
CA LEU A 198 13.76 -10.91 0.30
C LEU A 198 15.24 -11.17 0.08
N ALA A 199 15.92 -10.42 -0.80
CA ALA A 199 17.37 -10.54 -0.95
C ALA A 199 18.09 -10.25 0.37
N ASP A 200 17.68 -9.21 1.08
CA ASP A 200 18.27 -8.85 2.37
C ASP A 200 17.93 -9.86 3.47
N SER A 201 16.67 -10.32 3.54
CA SER A 201 16.26 -11.39 4.48
C SER A 201 17.05 -12.68 4.25
N PHE A 202 17.23 -13.11 2.99
CA PHE A 202 18.00 -14.32 2.68
C PHE A 202 19.47 -14.16 3.04
N ARG A 203 20.04 -12.97 2.81
CA ARG A 203 21.40 -12.66 3.20
C ARG A 203 21.63 -12.77 4.72
N ILE A 204 20.65 -12.31 5.51
CA ILE A 204 20.71 -12.33 6.97
C ILE A 204 20.45 -13.74 7.52
N CYS A 205 19.41 -14.42 7.01
CA CYS A 205 18.92 -15.67 7.57
C CYS A 205 19.62 -16.93 7.02
N ILE A 206 20.28 -16.86 5.85
CA ILE A 206 20.90 -18.01 5.19
C ILE A 206 22.42 -17.84 5.12
N PRO A 207 23.19 -18.54 5.98
CA PRO A 207 24.65 -18.44 5.99
C PRO A 207 25.27 -18.76 4.62
N GLY A 208 26.15 -17.87 4.14
CA GLY A 208 26.87 -18.04 2.88
C GLY A 208 26.10 -17.65 1.62
N PHE A 209 24.83 -17.21 1.72
CA PHE A 209 24.07 -16.72 0.57
C PHE A 209 24.74 -15.50 -0.09
N ASP A 210 25.22 -14.55 0.72
CA ASP A 210 25.93 -13.35 0.26
C ASP A 210 27.24 -13.66 -0.46
N LYS A 211 27.93 -14.72 -0.01
CA LYS A 211 29.22 -15.14 -0.58
C LYS A 211 29.05 -15.79 -1.94
N LYS A 212 27.91 -16.43 -2.19
CA LYS A 212 27.62 -17.17 -3.42
C LYS A 212 27.04 -16.27 -4.52
N PHE A 213 26.21 -15.29 -4.17
CA PHE A 213 25.49 -14.48 -5.14
C PHE A 213 25.68 -13.00 -4.89
N SER A 214 26.05 -12.25 -5.93
CA SER A 214 26.07 -10.79 -5.86
C SER A 214 24.67 -10.24 -5.60
N TRP A 215 24.58 -9.08 -4.92
CA TRP A 215 23.31 -8.36 -4.71
C TRP A 215 22.47 -8.24 -5.98
N LYS A 216 23.07 -7.88 -7.13
CA LYS A 216 22.35 -7.72 -8.40
C LYS A 216 21.73 -9.04 -8.85
N THR A 217 22.41 -10.16 -8.63
CA THR A 217 21.91 -11.50 -8.95
C THR A 217 20.75 -11.88 -8.03
N GLN A 218 20.88 -11.64 -6.71
CA GLN A 218 19.82 -11.89 -5.74
C GLN A 218 18.55 -11.08 -6.08
N PHE A 219 18.70 -9.78 -6.33
CA PHE A 219 17.59 -8.90 -6.73
C PHE A 219 16.91 -9.38 -8.01
N ARG A 220 17.68 -9.70 -9.06
CA ARG A 220 17.12 -10.19 -10.33
C ARG A 220 16.42 -11.53 -10.18
N PHE A 221 16.97 -12.43 -9.36
CA PHE A 221 16.34 -13.71 -9.07
C PHE A 221 14.96 -13.52 -8.44
N PHE A 222 14.86 -12.72 -7.37
CA PHE A 222 13.57 -12.45 -6.74
C PHE A 222 12.62 -11.66 -7.64
N LEU A 223 13.13 -10.72 -8.45
CA LEU A 223 12.32 -10.01 -9.44
C LEU A 223 11.66 -10.97 -10.44
N ILE A 224 12.45 -11.90 -11.00
CA ILE A 224 11.93 -12.92 -11.93
C ILE A 224 10.98 -13.85 -11.20
N PHE A 225 11.32 -14.28 -9.98
CA PHE A 225 10.44 -15.10 -9.15
C PHE A 225 9.07 -14.45 -8.95
N PHE A 226 9.02 -13.18 -8.55
CA PHE A 226 7.75 -12.48 -8.38
C PHE A 226 7.00 -12.30 -9.69
N LEU A 227 7.69 -11.98 -10.80
CA LEU A 227 7.04 -11.86 -12.10
C LEU A 227 6.36 -13.18 -12.50
N CYS A 228 7.10 -14.29 -12.41
CA CYS A 228 6.58 -15.63 -12.73
C CYS A 228 5.48 -16.06 -11.76
N ALA A 229 5.66 -15.88 -10.45
CA ALA A 229 4.68 -16.25 -9.43
C ALA A 229 3.37 -15.48 -9.61
N ASN A 230 3.43 -14.17 -9.87
CA ASN A 230 2.25 -13.36 -10.16
C ASN A 230 1.51 -13.86 -11.41
N MET A 231 2.23 -14.18 -12.48
CA MET A 231 1.60 -14.76 -13.68
C MET A 231 0.93 -16.10 -13.35
N VAL A 232 1.61 -17.02 -12.66
CA VAL A 232 1.06 -18.31 -12.26
C VAL A 232 -0.21 -18.14 -11.41
N ILE A 233 -0.20 -17.24 -10.43
CA ILE A 233 -1.38 -16.93 -9.60
C ILE A 233 -2.52 -16.43 -10.48
N VAL A 234 -2.28 -15.46 -11.36
CA VAL A 234 -3.31 -14.95 -12.28
C VAL A 234 -3.84 -16.08 -13.18
N PHE A 235 -2.99 -16.96 -13.69
CA PHE A 235 -3.38 -18.09 -14.54
C PHE A 235 -4.16 -19.18 -13.82
N LEU A 236 -3.92 -19.40 -12.52
CA LEU A 236 -4.63 -20.40 -11.71
C LEU A 236 -5.97 -19.88 -11.17
N PHE A 237 -6.05 -18.58 -10.88
CA PHE A 237 -7.20 -17.96 -10.19
C PHE A 237 -8.06 -17.08 -11.11
N LYS A 238 -8.07 -17.35 -12.43
CA LYS A 238 -8.69 -16.67 -13.60
C LYS A 238 -10.18 -16.22 -13.51
N GLY A 239 -10.75 -15.97 -12.34
CA GLY A 239 -12.10 -15.46 -12.20
C GLY A 239 -12.41 -14.88 -10.82
N LYS A 240 -11.42 -14.67 -9.95
CA LYS A 240 -11.65 -14.11 -8.61
C LYS A 240 -10.63 -13.01 -8.22
N PRO A 241 -10.49 -11.93 -9.02
CA PRO A 241 -9.55 -10.86 -8.72
C PRO A 241 -9.82 -10.18 -7.37
N VAL A 242 -11.10 -9.95 -7.04
CA VAL A 242 -11.52 -9.34 -5.77
C VAL A 242 -11.10 -10.21 -4.58
N PHE A 243 -11.28 -11.53 -4.66
CA PHE A 243 -10.85 -12.45 -3.61
C PHE A 243 -9.34 -12.41 -3.40
N LEU A 244 -8.54 -12.40 -4.47
CA LEU A 244 -7.08 -12.32 -4.35
C LEU A 244 -6.64 -11.04 -3.65
N ILE A 245 -7.27 -9.91 -4.01
CA ILE A 245 -7.04 -8.61 -3.38
C ILE A 245 -7.37 -8.68 -1.89
N GLN A 246 -8.58 -9.12 -1.53
CA GLN A 246 -9.02 -9.21 -0.13
C GLN A 246 -8.15 -10.17 0.68
N PHE A 247 -7.83 -11.34 0.13
CA PHE A 247 -6.97 -12.33 0.78
C PHE A 247 -5.56 -11.79 1.03
N SER A 248 -4.98 -11.12 0.03
CA SER A 248 -3.66 -10.49 0.17
C SER A 248 -3.67 -9.37 1.22
N ALA A 249 -4.75 -8.60 1.31
CA ALA A 249 -4.90 -7.55 2.32
C ALA A 249 -5.04 -8.09 3.75
N ILE A 250 -5.73 -9.22 3.92
CA ILE A 250 -5.80 -9.90 5.23
C ILE A 250 -4.43 -10.44 5.63
N LEU A 251 -3.72 -11.12 4.72
CA LEU A 251 -2.40 -11.66 5.03
C LEU A 251 -1.37 -10.56 5.29
N ASP A 252 -1.15 -9.67 4.33
CA ASP A 252 -0.12 -8.64 4.41
C ASP A 252 -0.47 -7.55 5.44
N GLY A 253 -1.73 -7.13 5.46
CA GLY A 253 -2.20 -6.08 6.35
C GLY A 253 -2.52 -6.55 7.76
N VAL A 254 -3.52 -7.41 7.88
CA VAL A 254 -4.10 -7.77 9.19
C VAL A 254 -3.21 -8.73 9.98
N LEU A 255 -2.57 -9.70 9.31
CA LEU A 255 -1.75 -10.72 9.98
C LEU A 255 -0.28 -10.30 10.12
N LEU A 256 0.38 -9.93 9.02
CA LEU A 256 1.83 -9.70 9.02
C LEU A 256 2.23 -8.38 9.70
N THR A 257 1.41 -7.33 9.63
CA THR A 257 1.74 -6.02 10.25
C THR A 257 1.87 -6.12 11.78
N PRO A 258 0.90 -6.69 12.53
CA PRO A 258 1.05 -6.86 13.97
C PRO A 258 2.19 -7.80 14.33
N LEU A 259 2.43 -8.85 13.53
CA LEU A 259 3.54 -9.77 13.74
C LEU A 259 4.89 -9.06 13.61
N GLN A 260 5.05 -8.20 12.60
CA GLN A 260 6.23 -7.34 12.47
C GLN A 260 6.38 -6.42 13.67
N ALA A 261 5.31 -5.75 14.09
CA ALA A 261 5.34 -4.85 15.23
C ALA A 261 5.79 -5.58 16.52
N LEU A 262 5.31 -6.81 16.73
CA LEU A 262 5.73 -7.68 17.83
C LEU A 262 7.23 -7.99 17.76
N TRP A 263 7.74 -8.42 16.61
CA TRP A 263 9.17 -8.73 16.47
C TRP A 263 10.08 -7.51 16.63
N VAL A 264 9.65 -6.35 16.12
CA VAL A 264 10.36 -5.09 16.36
C VAL A 264 10.38 -4.75 17.85
N ALA A 265 9.25 -4.91 18.55
CA ALA A 265 9.19 -4.68 19.99
C ALA A 265 10.10 -5.65 20.77
N VAL A 266 10.13 -6.93 20.39
CA VAL A 266 11.04 -7.92 20.99
C VAL A 266 12.50 -7.51 20.79
N GLY A 267 12.91 -7.17 19.57
CA GLY A 267 14.28 -6.75 19.28
C GLY A 267 14.71 -5.49 20.04
N LEU A 268 13.82 -4.50 20.15
CA LEU A 268 14.13 -3.24 20.83
C LEU A 268 14.15 -3.36 22.36
N PHE A 269 13.20 -4.08 22.96
CA PHE A 269 12.98 -4.05 24.40
C PHE A 269 13.51 -5.28 25.15
N VAL A 270 13.64 -6.43 24.48
CA VAL A 270 14.12 -7.67 25.10
C VAL A 270 15.62 -7.82 24.86
N GLU A 271 16.07 -7.78 23.61
CA GLU A 271 17.49 -7.97 23.27
C GLU A 271 18.34 -6.74 23.59
N GLY A 272 17.79 -5.53 23.39
CA GLY A 272 18.48 -4.28 23.73
C GLY A 272 18.81 -4.11 25.22
N ARG A 273 18.11 -4.83 26.12
CA ARG A 273 18.41 -4.86 27.56
C ARG A 273 19.46 -5.90 27.96
N ILE A 274 19.74 -6.88 27.10
CA ILE A 274 20.73 -7.93 27.36
C ILE A 274 22.15 -7.45 26.98
N GLN A 275 22.25 -6.43 26.12
CA GLN A 275 23.52 -5.87 25.64
C GLN A 275 23.95 -4.55 26.34
N ALA A 276 23.12 -4.01 27.23
CA ALA A 276 23.41 -2.83 28.06
C ALA A 276 23.85 -3.26 29.46
#